data_AF-A0A7L1HPC7-F1
#
_entry.id   AF-A0A7L1HPC7-F1
#
_cell.length_a   1.000
_cell.length_b   1.000
_cell.length_c   1.000
_cell.angle_alpha   90.00
_cell.angle_beta   90.00
_cell.angle_gamma   90.00
#
_symmetry.space_group_name_H-M   'P 1'
#
loop_
_entity.id
_entity.type
_entity.pdbx_description
1 polymer ?
#
loop_
_entity_poly.entity_id
_entity_poly.type
_entity_poly.pdbx_seq_one_letter_code
_entity_poly.pdbx_strand_id
1 'polypeptide(L)'
;MLWGVGLAAPRSCVADLSRNRSLSLGWCGGPEEPPPAFYGGVEIVAFPLAGGGAGGTMAALGTDSWWKKTLKEQELDSKDAIILHQFSRPTNGVPSLSPFCLKMETYLRMADLPYQNYFDGKLSPQGKMPWIEYNHKKVSGTEFIIDFLEEKLGVNLNKHLGPHERAVSRAVTKMVEEHFYWTLAYCQWVENLHETQKMVSLFGPFSDLLKWILCHLTKGIVKREMYGHGIGRFSEEEMYTLMEKDMRTLASLLG
;
A
#
# COMPACT_ATOMS: atom_id res chain seq x y z
N MET A 1 -7.04 -38.49 -28.68
CA MET A 1 -5.88 -38.90 -27.86
C MET A 1 -4.80 -37.84 -28.00
N LEU A 2 -4.02 -37.66 -26.93
CA LEU A 2 -2.81 -36.85 -26.74
C LEU A 2 -3.00 -35.41 -26.20
N TRP A 3 -2.68 -35.30 -24.91
CA TRP A 3 -2.31 -34.10 -24.18
C TRP A 3 -0.80 -33.80 -24.33
N GLY A 4 -0.39 -32.58 -23.95
CA GLY A 4 1.00 -32.19 -23.60
C GLY A 4 1.49 -31.02 -24.46
N VAL A 5 2.07 -29.94 -23.92
CA VAL A 5 3.12 -29.88 -22.89
C VAL A 5 2.87 -28.74 -21.88
N GLY A 6 3.26 -28.98 -20.62
CA GLY A 6 3.58 -27.96 -19.63
C GLY A 6 4.93 -28.26 -18.96
N LEU A 7 5.36 -27.35 -18.07
CA LEU A 7 6.10 -27.47 -16.79
C LEU A 7 6.49 -26.01 -16.39
N ALA A 8 6.06 -25.42 -15.26
CA ALA A 8 6.35 -25.67 -13.83
C ALA A 8 7.84 -25.43 -13.46
N ALA A 9 8.19 -24.25 -12.90
CA ALA A 9 8.45 -23.93 -11.47
C ALA A 9 9.93 -24.17 -11.04
N PRO A 10 10.49 -23.73 -9.88
CA PRO A 10 10.02 -22.84 -8.80
C PRO A 10 11.11 -21.80 -8.35
N ARG A 11 10.82 -21.06 -7.25
CA ARG A 11 11.75 -20.39 -6.29
C ARG A 11 11.93 -18.86 -6.35
N SER A 12 11.31 -18.23 -5.34
CA SER A 12 11.91 -17.33 -4.33
C SER A 12 13.02 -16.37 -4.78
N CYS A 13 12.68 -15.09 -4.84
CA CYS A 13 13.59 -14.03 -4.41
C CYS A 13 13.08 -13.49 -3.08
N VAL A 14 13.61 -14.03 -1.99
CA VAL A 14 13.72 -13.31 -0.72
C VAL A 14 14.75 -12.20 -0.98
N ALA A 15 14.35 -10.95 -0.86
CA ALA A 15 15.33 -9.86 -0.75
C ALA A 15 15.84 -9.85 0.69
N ASP A 16 17.01 -10.46 0.89
CA ASP A 16 17.77 -10.41 2.13
C ASP A 16 18.42 -9.03 2.25
N LEU A 17 17.86 -8.17 3.10
CA LEU A 17 18.46 -6.89 3.51
C LEU A 17 19.40 -7.12 4.70
N SER A 18 20.35 -8.04 4.56
CA SER A 18 21.44 -8.19 5.54
C SER A 18 22.75 -8.58 4.86
N ARG A 19 23.36 -7.65 4.12
CA ARG A 19 24.82 -7.69 3.95
C ARG A 19 25.43 -6.33 3.76
N ASN A 20 25.96 -5.85 4.87
CA ASN A 20 27.01 -4.85 4.95
C ASN A 20 28.19 -5.29 4.06
N ARG A 21 28.39 -4.62 2.91
CA ARG A 21 29.68 -4.58 2.23
C ARG A 21 29.91 -3.18 1.67
N SER A 22 30.86 -2.51 2.30
CA SER A 22 31.59 -1.37 1.78
C SER A 22 32.17 -1.66 0.39
N LEU A 23 32.32 -0.58 -0.39
CA LEU A 23 33.25 -0.30 -1.51
C LEU A 23 32.53 0.66 -2.47
N SER A 24 33.07 1.74 -3.01
CA SER A 24 34.32 2.49 -2.86
C SER A 24 34.16 3.74 -3.73
N LEU A 25 34.62 4.91 -3.27
CA LEU A 25 34.77 6.09 -4.12
C LEU A 25 35.62 5.76 -5.36
N GLY A 26 35.21 6.23 -6.54
CA GLY A 26 35.99 6.10 -7.78
C GLY A 26 35.40 6.92 -8.93
N TRP A 27 36.22 7.84 -9.44
CA TRP A 27 35.97 8.95 -10.37
C TRP A 27 35.65 8.60 -11.85
N CYS A 28 35.01 9.59 -12.50
CA CYS A 28 35.20 10.13 -13.86
C CYS A 28 34.87 9.31 -15.13
N GLY A 29 34.06 9.94 -16.00
CA GLY A 29 34.04 9.77 -17.46
C GLY A 29 32.65 9.79 -18.08
N GLY A 30 32.19 10.93 -18.63
CA GLY A 30 31.02 10.97 -19.55
C GLY A 30 31.45 10.63 -20.99
N PRO A 31 30.69 11.06 -22.02
CA PRO A 31 29.24 10.94 -22.26
C PRO A 31 28.95 10.17 -23.58
N GLU A 32 27.76 9.57 -23.78
CA GLU A 32 27.11 9.39 -25.10
C GLU A 32 25.72 8.71 -24.99
N GLU A 33 24.96 8.87 -26.07
CA GLU A 33 23.49 8.95 -26.25
C GLU A 33 22.62 7.68 -26.05
N PRO A 34 21.28 7.80 -25.95
CA PRO A 34 20.34 6.69 -25.77
C PRO A 34 19.77 6.16 -27.10
N PRO A 35 19.43 4.86 -27.20
CA PRO A 35 18.10 4.50 -27.73
C PRO A 35 17.56 3.14 -27.21
N PRO A 36 16.42 2.61 -27.69
CA PRO A 36 15.09 3.20 -27.80
C PRO A 36 14.06 2.44 -26.92
N ALA A 37 12.94 3.09 -26.63
CA ALA A 37 11.78 2.44 -26.02
C ALA A 37 11.14 1.44 -27.00
N PHE A 38 10.91 0.21 -26.55
CA PHE A 38 9.94 -0.70 -27.16
C PHE A 38 8.89 -1.11 -26.12
N TYR A 39 7.69 -0.60 -26.33
CA TYR A 39 6.46 -1.17 -25.80
C TYR A 39 6.27 -2.57 -26.39
N GLY A 40 6.02 -3.56 -25.54
CA GLY A 40 5.74 -4.92 -25.96
C GLY A 40 5.03 -5.68 -24.85
N GLY A 41 3.74 -5.40 -24.67
CA GLY A 41 2.85 -6.31 -23.95
C GLY A 41 2.70 -7.59 -24.75
N VAL A 42 3.06 -8.73 -24.17
CA VAL A 42 2.72 -10.05 -24.69
C VAL A 42 1.74 -10.67 -23.70
N GLU A 43 0.45 -10.55 -24.01
CA GLU A 43 -0.56 -11.44 -23.43
C GLU A 43 -0.69 -12.68 -24.30
N ILE A 44 -0.48 -13.84 -23.70
CA ILE A 44 -0.81 -15.15 -24.27
C ILE A 44 -2.31 -15.36 -24.02
N VAL A 45 -3.11 -15.41 -25.08
CA VAL A 45 -4.54 -15.74 -25.01
C VAL A 45 -4.76 -17.16 -25.53
N ALA A 46 -5.39 -18.01 -24.72
CA ALA A 46 -5.89 -19.32 -25.16
C ALA A 46 -7.40 -19.23 -25.44
N PHE A 47 -7.85 -19.73 -26.59
CA PHE A 47 -9.27 -19.87 -26.93
C PHE A 47 -9.63 -21.33 -27.23
N PRO A 48 -10.86 -21.77 -26.90
CA PRO A 48 -11.38 -23.04 -27.39
C PRO A 48 -11.84 -22.89 -28.84
N LEU A 49 -11.37 -23.78 -29.73
CA LEU A 49 -11.98 -24.00 -31.03
C LEU A 49 -13.13 -24.99 -30.86
N ALA A 50 -14.35 -24.48 -30.67
CA ALA A 50 -15.56 -25.24 -30.93
C ALA A 50 -16.08 -24.81 -32.31
N GLY A 51 -16.08 -25.76 -33.25
CA GLY A 51 -16.34 -25.53 -34.65
C GLY A 51 -17.81 -25.37 -35.02
N GLY A 52 -18.01 -24.70 -36.16
CA GLY A 52 -19.07 -24.99 -37.13
C GLY A 52 -20.39 -24.24 -36.97
N GLY A 53 -20.66 -23.31 -37.90
CA GLY A 53 -22.03 -23.04 -38.37
C GLY A 53 -22.50 -21.59 -38.42
N ALA A 54 -22.29 -20.94 -39.57
CA ALA A 54 -23.15 -19.95 -40.24
C ALA A 54 -23.74 -18.73 -39.48
N GLY A 55 -23.29 -17.54 -39.91
CA GLY A 55 -24.17 -16.45 -40.36
C GLY A 55 -24.75 -15.48 -39.31
N GLY A 56 -24.35 -14.20 -39.40
CA GLY A 56 -25.11 -13.10 -38.80
C GLY A 56 -24.26 -11.94 -38.31
N THR A 57 -24.08 -10.94 -39.18
CA THR A 57 -23.65 -9.59 -38.79
C THR A 57 -24.61 -8.99 -37.77
N MET A 58 -24.13 -8.65 -36.57
CA MET A 58 -24.74 -7.63 -35.73
C MET A 58 -23.63 -6.84 -35.04
N ALA A 59 -23.27 -5.71 -35.65
CA ALA A 59 -22.65 -4.60 -34.96
C ALA A 59 -23.64 -4.08 -33.92
N ALA A 60 -23.51 -4.54 -32.68
CA ALA A 60 -24.18 -3.94 -31.55
C ALA A 60 -23.20 -2.97 -30.89
N LEU A 61 -23.54 -1.70 -31.01
CA LEU A 61 -23.02 -0.57 -30.23
C LEU A 61 -23.12 -0.93 -28.74
N GLY A 62 -22.08 -1.57 -28.21
CA GLY A 62 -21.78 -1.44 -26.80
C GLY A 62 -21.58 0.05 -26.57
N THR A 63 -22.32 0.62 -25.64
CA THR A 63 -22.15 1.99 -25.16
C THR A 63 -21.20 1.93 -23.97
N ASP A 64 -20.57 3.06 -23.60
CA ASP A 64 -19.72 3.24 -22.40
C ASP A 64 -20.22 2.59 -21.10
N SER A 65 -21.51 2.25 -21.09
CA SER A 65 -22.20 1.40 -20.15
C SER A 65 -21.63 -0.02 -19.99
N TRP A 66 -21.35 -0.80 -21.05
CA TRP A 66 -21.05 -2.24 -20.89
C TRP A 66 -19.71 -2.51 -20.20
N TRP A 67 -18.67 -1.71 -20.47
CA TRP A 67 -17.37 -1.83 -19.82
C TRP A 67 -17.38 -1.20 -18.43
N LYS A 68 -18.14 -0.12 -18.23
CA LYS A 68 -18.46 0.36 -16.89
C LYS A 68 -19.30 -0.63 -16.09
N LYS A 69 -20.06 -1.53 -16.74
CA LYS A 69 -20.83 -2.62 -16.12
C LYS A 69 -19.93 -3.82 -15.79
N THR A 70 -19.05 -4.24 -16.71
CA THR A 70 -18.07 -5.29 -16.44
C THR A 70 -17.00 -4.86 -15.43
N LEU A 71 -16.72 -3.54 -15.29
CA LEU A 71 -15.88 -2.99 -14.23
C LEU A 71 -16.65 -2.68 -12.93
N LYS A 72 -17.99 -2.62 -12.95
CA LYS A 72 -18.83 -2.39 -11.75
C LYS A 72 -19.16 -3.65 -10.97
N GLU A 73 -19.09 -4.82 -11.59
CA GLU A 73 -19.65 -6.06 -11.05
C GLU A 73 -18.72 -7.26 -11.26
N GLN A 74 -17.44 -7.11 -10.90
CA GLN A 74 -16.99 -8.04 -9.86
C GLN A 74 -17.36 -7.36 -8.56
N GLU A 75 -18.59 -7.61 -8.08
CA GLU A 75 -18.79 -7.52 -6.64
C GLU A 75 -17.70 -8.42 -6.06
N LEU A 76 -16.67 -7.81 -5.46
CA LEU A 76 -15.70 -8.56 -4.70
C LEU A 76 -16.52 -9.25 -3.63
N ASP A 77 -16.79 -10.53 -3.84
CA ASP A 77 -17.51 -11.32 -2.88
C ASP A 77 -16.57 -11.48 -1.68
N SER A 78 -16.84 -10.71 -0.63
CA SER A 78 -16.08 -10.76 0.62
C SER A 78 -16.33 -12.06 1.38
N LYS A 79 -17.20 -12.94 0.86
CA LYS A 79 -17.40 -14.28 1.39
C LYS A 79 -16.09 -15.06 1.31
N ASP A 80 -15.58 -15.42 2.49
CA ASP A 80 -14.33 -16.16 2.67
C ASP A 80 -13.07 -15.49 2.10
N ALA A 81 -13.14 -14.22 1.66
CA ALA A 81 -12.01 -13.46 1.14
C ALA A 81 -11.88 -12.10 1.85
N ILE A 82 -10.67 -11.77 2.31
CA ILE A 82 -10.40 -10.46 2.92
C ILE A 82 -10.20 -9.44 1.80
N ILE A 83 -11.07 -8.43 1.73
CA ILE A 83 -10.90 -7.28 0.84
C ILE A 83 -10.28 -6.15 1.66
N LEU A 84 -9.07 -5.74 1.32
CA LEU A 84 -8.36 -4.63 1.94
C LEU A 84 -8.56 -3.35 1.11
N HIS A 85 -9.36 -2.43 1.64
CA HIS A 85 -9.52 -1.10 1.08
C HIS A 85 -8.41 -0.17 1.57
N GLN A 86 -7.61 0.35 0.63
CA GLN A 86 -6.48 1.22 0.95
C GLN A 86 -6.17 2.23 -0.17
N PHE A 87 -5.26 3.16 0.11
CA PHE A 87 -4.80 4.15 -0.88
C PHE A 87 -4.11 3.48 -2.06
N SER A 88 -4.26 4.08 -3.24
CA SER A 88 -3.59 3.65 -4.47
C SER A 88 -2.08 3.53 -4.31
N ARG A 89 -1.50 2.53 -4.98
CA ARG A 89 -0.05 2.33 -5.04
C ARG A 89 0.64 3.57 -5.58
N PRO A 90 1.73 4.03 -4.96
CA PRO A 90 2.58 5.09 -5.50
C PRO A 90 3.29 4.69 -6.80
N THR A 91 3.75 5.68 -7.56
CA THR A 91 4.38 5.47 -8.88
C THR A 91 5.80 4.90 -8.81
N ASN A 92 6.46 4.95 -7.65
CA ASN A 92 7.84 4.53 -7.44
C ASN A 92 8.01 3.08 -6.95
N GLY A 93 6.93 2.28 -6.97
CA GLY A 93 6.96 0.86 -6.61
C GLY A 93 6.90 0.57 -5.11
N VAL A 94 6.81 1.58 -4.23
CA VAL A 94 6.56 1.31 -2.80
C VAL A 94 5.12 0.81 -2.59
N PRO A 95 4.83 0.01 -1.54
CA PRO A 95 3.47 -0.50 -1.34
C PRO A 95 2.45 0.59 -0.99
N SER A 96 2.78 1.54 -0.11
CA SER A 96 1.85 2.61 0.26
C SER A 96 2.59 3.83 0.80
N LEU A 97 2.04 5.02 0.57
CA LEU A 97 2.45 6.26 1.24
C LEU A 97 1.84 6.40 2.65
N SER A 98 0.91 5.52 3.03
CA SER A 98 0.29 5.52 4.36
C SER A 98 0.93 4.43 5.22
N PRO A 99 1.56 4.79 6.36
CA PRO A 99 2.13 3.81 7.29
C PRO A 99 1.09 2.80 7.79
N PHE A 100 -0.16 3.21 8.00
CA PHE A 100 -1.24 2.32 8.44
C PHE A 100 -1.65 1.31 7.38
N CYS A 101 -1.67 1.73 6.11
CA CYS A 101 -1.94 0.81 4.99
C CYS A 101 -0.79 -0.21 4.84
N LEU A 102 0.45 0.26 4.95
CA LEU A 102 1.64 -0.59 4.96
C LEU A 102 1.64 -1.58 6.13
N LYS A 103 1.26 -1.13 7.34
CA LYS A 103 1.09 -1.98 8.53
C LYS A 103 0.11 -3.11 8.26
N MET A 104 -1.08 -2.81 7.75
CA MET A 104 -2.10 -3.85 7.52
C MET A 104 -1.70 -4.85 6.46
N GLU A 105 -1.12 -4.38 5.36
CA GLU A 105 -0.64 -5.28 4.31
C GLU A 105 0.52 -6.16 4.79
N THR A 106 1.37 -5.64 5.67
CA THR A 106 2.45 -6.41 6.29
C THR A 106 1.90 -7.45 7.26
N TYR A 107 0.93 -7.07 8.10
CA TYR A 107 0.26 -8.00 9.02
C TYR A 107 -0.38 -9.19 8.29
N LEU A 108 -1.17 -8.92 7.24
CA LEU A 108 -1.85 -9.97 6.48
C LEU A 108 -0.85 -10.94 5.84
N ARG A 109 0.25 -10.43 5.29
CA ARG A 109 1.33 -11.26 4.73
C ARG A 109 2.06 -12.07 5.79
N MET A 110 2.38 -11.48 6.95
CA MET A 110 3.04 -12.19 8.05
C MET A 110 2.15 -13.27 8.67
N ALA A 111 0.84 -13.07 8.67
CA ALA A 111 -0.15 -14.03 9.16
C ALA A 111 -0.56 -15.09 8.12
N ASP A 112 0.05 -15.08 6.92
CA ASP A 112 -0.28 -15.96 5.79
C ASP A 112 -1.78 -15.94 5.42
N LEU A 113 -2.41 -14.78 5.57
CA LEU A 113 -3.82 -14.58 5.24
C LEU A 113 -3.97 -14.16 3.77
N PRO A 114 -4.78 -14.84 2.96
CA PRO A 114 -5.06 -14.41 1.60
C PRO A 114 -5.94 -13.15 1.63
N TYR A 115 -5.53 -12.12 0.88
CA TYR A 115 -6.26 -10.86 0.77
C TYR A 115 -6.20 -10.28 -0.63
N GLN A 116 -7.19 -9.46 -0.97
CA GLN A 116 -7.24 -8.70 -2.21
C GLN A 116 -7.19 -7.20 -1.91
N ASN A 117 -6.32 -6.48 -2.61
CA ASN A 117 -6.22 -5.03 -2.48
C ASN A 117 -7.28 -4.36 -3.36
N TYR A 118 -8.00 -3.40 -2.78
CA TYR A 118 -8.95 -2.57 -3.50
C TYR A 118 -8.63 -1.09 -3.32
N PHE A 119 -8.37 -0.41 -4.44
CA PHE A 119 -7.89 0.98 -4.48
C PHE A 119 -8.99 1.95 -4.95
N ASP A 120 -10.14 1.94 -4.29
CA ASP A 120 -11.29 2.78 -4.67
C ASP A 120 -11.26 4.18 -4.04
N GLY A 121 -10.27 4.45 -3.18
CA GLY A 121 -10.14 5.71 -2.45
C GLY A 121 -11.28 5.95 -1.44
N LYS A 122 -12.13 4.95 -1.17
CA LYS A 122 -13.24 5.10 -0.22
C LYS A 122 -12.71 5.04 1.20
N LEU A 123 -13.05 6.07 1.96
CA LEU A 123 -12.79 6.10 3.39
C LEU A 123 -13.78 5.18 4.13
N SER A 124 -13.35 4.66 5.27
CA SER A 124 -14.24 3.98 6.20
C SER A 124 -15.32 4.94 6.73
N PRO A 125 -16.36 4.43 7.43
CA PRO A 125 -17.33 5.29 8.12
C PRO A 125 -16.70 6.31 9.11
N GLN A 126 -15.49 6.02 9.61
CA GLN A 126 -14.70 6.89 10.49
C GLN A 126 -13.78 7.85 9.71
N GLY A 127 -13.85 7.88 8.38
CA GLY A 127 -13.05 8.77 7.56
C GLY A 127 -11.57 8.37 7.44
N LYS A 128 -11.23 7.10 7.65
CA LYS A 128 -9.84 6.62 7.64
C LYS A 128 -9.66 5.43 6.69
N MET A 129 -8.40 5.22 6.29
CA MET A 129 -7.91 4.02 5.63
C MET A 129 -6.66 3.53 6.41
N PRO A 130 -6.35 2.22 6.36
CA PRO A 130 -7.08 1.17 5.66
C PRO A 130 -8.33 0.70 6.43
N TRP A 131 -9.21 -0.03 5.73
CA TRP A 131 -10.31 -0.81 6.32
C TRP A 131 -10.50 -2.10 5.52
N ILE A 132 -11.16 -3.09 6.13
CA ILE A 132 -11.40 -4.38 5.46
C ILE A 132 -12.89 -4.68 5.34
N GLU A 133 -13.21 -5.50 4.35
CA GLU A 133 -14.44 -6.27 4.29
C GLU A 133 -14.12 -7.76 4.33
N TYR A 134 -14.81 -8.50 5.19
CA TYR A 134 -14.68 -9.95 5.29
C TYR A 134 -16.01 -10.53 5.75
N ASN A 135 -16.53 -11.52 5.03
CA ASN A 135 -17.86 -12.11 5.23
C ASN A 135 -18.96 -11.05 5.36
N HIS A 136 -18.97 -10.09 4.42
CA HIS A 136 -19.88 -8.94 4.36
C HIS A 136 -19.83 -7.99 5.57
N LYS A 137 -18.87 -8.18 6.49
CA LYS A 137 -18.65 -7.29 7.62
C LYS A 137 -17.51 -6.32 7.31
N LYS A 138 -17.81 -5.03 7.46
CA LYS A 138 -16.82 -3.95 7.33
C LYS A 138 -16.20 -3.63 8.67
N VAL A 139 -14.87 -3.61 8.74
CA VAL A 139 -14.11 -3.34 9.96
C VAL A 139 -13.02 -2.32 9.67
N SER A 140 -12.87 -1.35 10.56
CA SER A 140 -11.98 -0.21 10.41
C SER A 140 -11.20 0.06 11.68
N GLY A 141 -10.05 0.74 11.53
CA GLY A 141 -9.08 0.92 12.59
C GLY A 141 -8.16 -0.30 12.70
N THR A 142 -6.86 -0.10 12.49
CA THR A 142 -5.90 -1.21 12.31
C THR A 142 -5.85 -2.16 13.53
N GLU A 143 -5.99 -1.64 14.75
CA GLU A 143 -6.07 -2.47 15.97
C GLU A 143 -7.32 -3.36 15.96
N PHE A 144 -8.50 -2.78 15.70
CA PHE A 144 -9.76 -3.54 15.66
C PHE A 144 -9.83 -4.52 14.49
N ILE A 145 -9.18 -4.20 13.36
CA ILE A 145 -9.06 -5.12 12.23
C ILE A 145 -8.22 -6.33 12.64
N ILE A 146 -7.08 -6.11 13.29
CA ILE A 146 -6.23 -7.20 13.80
C ILE A 146 -7.03 -8.06 14.76
N ASP A 147 -7.63 -7.47 15.81
CA ASP A 147 -8.43 -8.19 16.81
C ASP A 147 -9.55 -9.03 16.18
N PHE A 148 -10.26 -8.45 15.20
CA PHE A 148 -11.32 -9.14 14.47
C PHE A 148 -10.80 -10.35 13.67
N LEU A 149 -9.65 -10.22 13.01
CA LEU A 149 -9.03 -11.33 12.27
C LEU A 149 -8.49 -12.40 13.22
N GLU A 150 -7.92 -12.02 14.37
CA GLU A 150 -7.49 -12.98 15.38
C GLU A 150 -8.69 -13.79 15.90
N GLU A 151 -9.82 -13.13 16.20
CA GLU A 151 -11.05 -13.78 16.67
C GLU A 151 -11.65 -14.72 15.60
N LYS A 152 -11.71 -14.29 14.34
CA LYS A 152 -12.38 -15.05 13.27
C LYS A 152 -11.55 -16.15 12.65
N LEU A 153 -10.23 -15.95 12.54
CA LEU A 153 -9.34 -16.83 11.80
C LEU A 153 -8.29 -17.51 12.70
N GLY A 154 -8.24 -17.16 14.00
CA GLY A 154 -7.32 -17.78 14.95
C GLY A 154 -5.85 -17.43 14.71
N VAL A 155 -5.56 -16.42 13.89
CA VAL A 155 -4.20 -15.95 13.63
C VAL A 155 -3.78 -14.96 14.70
N ASN A 156 -2.72 -15.25 15.46
CA ASN A 156 -2.19 -14.33 16.46
C ASN A 156 -0.65 -14.33 16.39
N LEU A 157 -0.09 -13.27 15.80
CA LEU A 157 1.37 -13.13 15.66
C LEU A 157 2.07 -12.99 17.02
N ASN A 158 1.37 -12.49 18.03
CA ASN A 158 1.85 -12.21 19.38
C ASN A 158 1.54 -13.32 20.39
N LYS A 159 1.11 -14.51 19.93
CA LYS A 159 0.74 -15.66 20.77
C LYS A 159 1.86 -16.06 21.75
N HIS A 160 3.11 -15.92 21.32
CA HIS A 160 4.29 -16.35 22.07
C HIS A 160 4.72 -15.33 23.13
N LEU A 161 4.21 -14.10 23.09
CA LEU A 161 4.60 -13.04 24.01
C LEU A 161 3.94 -13.20 25.39
N GLY A 162 4.75 -13.10 26.43
CA GLY A 162 4.31 -13.03 27.82
C GLY A 162 3.63 -11.69 28.17
N PRO A 163 3.00 -11.56 29.35
CA PRO A 163 2.26 -10.35 29.73
C PRO A 163 3.10 -9.07 29.70
N HIS A 164 4.36 -9.13 30.16
CA HIS A 164 5.28 -8.00 30.13
C HIS A 164 5.67 -7.60 28.71
N GLU A 165 6.00 -8.57 27.85
CA GLU A 165 6.37 -8.32 26.46
C GLU A 165 5.20 -7.74 25.65
N ARG A 166 3.97 -8.19 25.93
CA ARG A 166 2.75 -7.60 25.36
C ARG A 166 2.56 -6.15 25.79
N ALA A 167 2.84 -5.83 27.06
CA ALA A 167 2.77 -4.45 27.54
C ALA A 167 3.82 -3.55 26.85
N VAL A 168 5.05 -4.04 26.70
CA VAL A 168 6.11 -3.36 25.95
C VAL A 168 5.73 -3.16 24.50
N SER A 169 5.25 -4.22 23.83
CA SER A 169 4.77 -4.17 22.43
C SER A 169 3.68 -3.11 22.23
N ARG A 170 2.71 -3.03 23.16
CA ARG A 170 1.68 -1.99 23.14
C ARG A 170 2.27 -0.59 23.31
N ALA A 171 3.18 -0.40 24.27
CA ALA A 171 3.81 0.89 24.52
C ALA A 171 4.60 1.37 23.29
N VAL A 172 5.38 0.47 22.68
CA VAL A 172 6.14 0.75 21.44
C VAL A 172 5.20 1.09 20.29
N THR A 173 4.14 0.29 20.09
CA THR A 173 3.14 0.54 19.04
C THR A 173 2.52 1.93 19.19
N LYS A 174 2.12 2.33 20.41
CA LYS A 174 1.54 3.66 20.63
C LYS A 174 2.54 4.79 20.47
N MET A 175 3.79 4.62 20.88
CA MET A 175 4.84 5.61 20.61
C MET A 175 5.05 5.80 19.10
N VAL A 176 5.10 4.71 18.33
CA VAL A 176 5.26 4.78 16.86
C VAL A 176 4.05 5.40 16.18
N GLU A 177 2.83 4.97 16.52
CA GLU A 177 1.62 5.37 15.82
C GLU A 177 1.08 6.74 16.24
N GLU A 178 1.28 7.15 17.49
CA GLU A 178 0.70 8.39 18.03
C GLU A 178 1.73 9.50 18.24
N HIS A 179 3.03 9.21 18.30
CA HIS A 179 4.07 10.25 18.44
C HIS A 179 4.95 10.33 17.20
N PHE A 180 5.70 9.26 16.88
CA PHE A 180 6.66 9.24 15.77
C PHE A 180 5.98 9.48 14.41
N TYR A 181 4.80 8.89 14.19
CA TYR A 181 4.01 9.06 12.96
C TYR A 181 3.82 10.53 12.55
N TRP A 182 3.56 11.43 13.50
CA TRP A 182 3.33 12.84 13.15
C TRP A 182 4.58 13.53 12.62
N THR A 183 5.76 13.16 13.12
CA THR A 183 7.04 13.67 12.61
C THR A 183 7.33 13.13 11.20
N LEU A 184 6.99 11.88 10.92
CA LEU A 184 7.05 11.31 9.58
C LEU A 184 6.06 12.01 8.62
N ALA A 185 4.83 12.26 9.09
CA ALA A 185 3.82 12.96 8.31
C ALA A 185 4.25 14.39 7.97
N TYR A 186 4.94 15.07 8.89
CA TYR A 186 5.56 16.37 8.61
C TYR A 186 6.62 16.26 7.51
N CYS A 187 7.58 15.35 7.66
CA CYS A 187 8.64 15.16 6.67
C CYS A 187 8.04 14.88 5.28
N GLN A 188 7.03 14.02 5.21
CA GLN A 188 6.40 13.61 3.96
C GLN A 188 5.51 14.70 3.33
N TRP A 189 4.61 15.32 4.09
CA TRP A 189 3.55 16.19 3.56
C TRP A 189 3.80 17.68 3.75
N VAL A 190 4.82 18.08 4.52
CA VAL A 190 5.13 19.50 4.77
C VAL A 190 6.44 19.89 4.13
N GLU A 191 7.51 19.18 4.50
CA GLU A 191 8.89 19.45 4.05
C GLU A 191 9.11 18.92 2.63
N ASN A 192 8.93 17.61 2.40
CA ASN A 192 9.22 16.95 1.13
C ASN A 192 7.99 16.87 0.19
N LEU A 193 7.14 17.90 0.24
CA LEU A 193 5.86 17.93 -0.50
C LEU A 193 6.04 17.67 -1.99
N HIS A 194 7.08 18.24 -2.60
CA HIS A 194 7.33 18.10 -4.04
C HIS A 194 7.67 16.66 -4.42
N GLU A 195 8.49 15.97 -3.63
CA GLU A 195 8.82 14.57 -3.88
C GLU A 195 7.61 13.67 -3.62
N THR A 196 6.86 13.93 -2.55
CA THR A 196 5.60 13.21 -2.28
C THR A 196 4.59 13.39 -3.41
N GLN A 197 4.48 14.58 -4.01
CA GLN A 197 3.60 14.84 -5.15
C GLN A 197 3.94 13.96 -6.37
N LYS A 198 5.22 13.71 -6.65
CA LYS A 198 5.66 12.83 -7.75
C LYS A 198 5.24 11.38 -7.51
N MET A 199 5.19 10.95 -6.24
CA MET A 199 4.81 9.60 -5.85
C MET A 199 3.29 9.36 -5.90
N VAL A 200 2.47 10.42 -5.84
CA VAL A 200 1.01 10.29 -5.90
C VAL A 200 0.55 9.79 -7.27
N SER A 201 -0.16 8.66 -7.27
CA SER A 201 -0.74 8.06 -8.47
C SER A 201 -2.12 8.65 -8.75
N LEU A 202 -2.17 9.58 -9.70
CA LEU A 202 -3.39 10.07 -10.35
C LEU A 202 -3.17 10.05 -11.85
N PHE A 203 -4.17 9.55 -12.59
CA PHE A 203 -4.14 9.43 -14.05
C PHE A 203 -5.29 10.23 -14.66
N GLY A 204 -5.09 10.72 -15.88
CA GLY A 204 -6.10 11.46 -16.64
C GLY A 204 -5.71 12.90 -16.96
N PRO A 205 -6.54 13.57 -17.78
CA PRO A 205 -6.35 14.98 -18.07
C PRO A 205 -6.43 15.76 -16.75
N PHE A 206 -5.54 16.76 -16.56
CA PHE A 206 -5.42 17.55 -15.33
C PHE A 206 -4.84 16.84 -14.10
N SER A 207 -4.27 15.63 -14.24
CA SER A 207 -3.68 14.90 -13.12
C SER A 207 -2.64 15.71 -12.34
N ASP A 208 -1.79 16.49 -13.00
CA ASP A 208 -0.78 17.31 -12.31
C ASP A 208 -1.40 18.43 -11.47
N LEU A 209 -2.44 19.11 -11.98
CA LEU A 209 -3.17 20.11 -11.22
C LEU A 209 -3.91 19.48 -10.04
N LEU A 210 -4.53 18.32 -10.23
CA LEU A 210 -5.21 17.58 -9.16
C LEU A 210 -4.22 17.09 -8.09
N LYS A 211 -3.05 16.58 -8.48
CA LYS A 211 -1.97 16.20 -7.56
C LYS A 211 -1.51 17.41 -6.76
N TRP A 212 -1.30 18.53 -7.41
CA TRP A 212 -0.91 19.78 -6.75
C TRP A 212 -1.97 20.22 -5.72
N ILE A 213 -3.25 20.29 -6.11
CA ILE A 213 -4.36 20.64 -5.22
C ILE A 213 -4.42 19.66 -4.03
N LEU A 214 -4.42 18.35 -4.30
CA LEU A 214 -4.50 17.31 -3.27
C LEU A 214 -3.33 17.41 -2.27
N CYS A 215 -2.10 17.55 -2.76
CA CYS A 215 -0.92 17.62 -1.91
C CYS A 215 -0.93 18.88 -1.03
N HIS A 216 -1.32 20.04 -1.59
CA HIS A 216 -1.42 21.28 -0.83
C HIS A 216 -2.55 21.26 0.20
N LEU A 217 -3.70 20.64 -0.11
CA LEU A 217 -4.77 20.42 0.87
C LEU A 217 -4.30 19.48 1.98
N THR A 218 -3.65 18.37 1.64
CA THR A 218 -3.11 17.41 2.62
C THR A 218 -2.07 18.07 3.52
N LYS A 219 -1.18 18.91 2.98
CA LYS A 219 -0.24 19.72 3.78
C LYS A 219 -0.96 20.57 4.82
N GLY A 220 -2.03 21.26 4.43
CA GLY A 220 -2.84 22.08 5.33
C GLY A 220 -3.51 21.25 6.43
N ILE A 221 -4.09 20.10 6.07
CA ILE A 221 -4.71 19.16 7.01
C ILE A 221 -3.66 18.64 8.00
N VAL A 222 -2.51 18.14 7.53
CA VAL A 222 -1.45 17.61 8.38
C VAL A 222 -0.99 18.66 9.39
N LYS A 223 -0.72 19.90 8.97
CA LYS A 223 -0.36 20.99 9.89
C LYS A 223 -1.44 21.25 10.95
N ARG A 224 -2.72 21.27 10.55
CA ARG A 224 -3.85 21.49 11.46
C ARG A 224 -3.96 20.36 12.48
N GLU A 225 -3.95 19.11 12.03
CA GLU A 225 -4.09 17.93 12.91
C GLU A 225 -2.89 17.80 13.85
N MET A 226 -1.67 18.05 13.37
CA MET A 226 -0.47 18.09 14.21
C MET A 226 -0.57 19.18 15.28
N TYR A 227 -1.10 20.36 14.93
CA TYR A 227 -1.36 21.40 15.92
C TYR A 227 -2.45 20.97 16.90
N GLY A 228 -3.49 20.26 16.48
CA GLY A 228 -4.46 19.64 17.39
C GLY A 228 -3.80 18.65 18.36
N HIS A 229 -2.88 17.83 17.86
CA HIS A 229 -2.18 16.80 18.61
C HIS A 229 -1.24 17.34 19.70
N GLY A 230 -0.61 18.49 19.49
CA GLY A 230 0.41 19.03 20.42
C GLY A 230 1.74 19.23 19.73
N ILE A 231 2.19 18.20 19.01
CA ILE A 231 3.52 18.16 18.37
C ILE A 231 3.73 19.26 17.32
N GLY A 232 2.66 19.70 16.65
CA GLY A 232 2.71 20.80 15.69
C GLY A 232 2.91 22.20 16.30
N ARG A 233 3.02 22.30 17.64
CA ARG A 233 3.35 23.57 18.33
C ARG A 233 4.85 23.80 18.49
N PHE A 234 5.66 22.76 18.34
CA PHE A 234 7.10 22.87 18.43
C PHE A 234 7.69 23.47 17.15
N SER A 235 8.87 24.06 17.28
CA SER A 235 9.70 24.44 16.14
C SER A 235 10.13 23.20 15.35
N GLU A 236 10.61 23.43 14.14
CA GLU A 236 11.13 22.38 13.26
C GLU A 236 12.32 21.63 13.91
N GLU A 237 13.28 22.36 14.48
CA GLU A 237 14.44 21.77 15.17
C GLU A 237 14.04 20.92 16.39
N GLU A 238 13.08 21.40 17.19
CA GLU A 238 12.54 20.64 18.32
C GLU A 238 11.82 19.37 17.84
N MET A 239 11.07 19.45 16.74
CA MET A 239 10.38 18.30 16.15
C MET A 239 11.37 17.23 15.65
N TYR A 240 12.45 17.63 14.96
CA TYR A 240 13.51 16.69 14.57
C TYR A 240 14.21 16.09 15.77
N THR A 241 14.41 16.87 16.84
CA THR A 241 14.97 16.34 18.10
C THR A 241 14.05 15.27 18.72
N LEU A 242 12.73 15.47 18.67
CA LEU A 242 11.75 14.47 19.11
C LEU A 242 11.77 13.22 18.22
N MET A 243 11.80 13.41 16.91
CA MET A 243 11.90 12.32 15.92
C MET A 243 13.16 11.48 16.14
N GLU A 244 14.31 12.12 16.36
CA GLU A 244 15.57 11.44 16.63
C GLU A 244 15.52 10.61 17.92
N LYS A 245 14.91 11.15 18.98
CA LYS A 245 14.73 10.43 20.26
C LYS A 245 13.90 9.15 20.08
N ASP A 246 12.82 9.22 19.30
CA ASP A 246 12.00 8.04 18.98
C ASP A 246 12.81 7.01 18.20
N MET A 247 13.52 7.45 17.14
CA MET A 247 14.36 6.56 16.32
C MET A 247 15.47 5.89 17.13
N ARG A 248 16.14 6.62 18.03
CA ARG A 248 17.17 6.06 18.92
C ARG A 248 16.58 5.07 19.93
N THR A 249 15.38 5.35 20.42
CA THR A 249 14.66 4.44 21.32
C THR A 249 14.34 3.13 20.60
N LEU A 250 13.82 3.22 19.36
CA LEU A 250 13.56 2.05 18.52
C LEU A 250 14.84 1.27 18.19
N ALA A 251 15.92 1.96 17.82
CA ALA A 251 17.21 1.32 17.57
C ALA A 251 17.71 0.56 18.81
N SER A 252 17.59 1.16 19.99
CA SER A 252 17.99 0.52 21.25
C SER A 252 17.17 -0.73 21.58
N LEU A 253 15.89 -0.76 21.20
CA LEU A 253 15.01 -1.91 21.39
C LEU A 253 15.29 -3.04 20.39
N LEU A 254 15.76 -2.72 19.19
CA LEU A 254 16.04 -3.70 18.14
C LEU A 254 17.44 -4.34 18.23
N GLY A 255 18.39 -3.66 18.89
CA GLY A 255 19.80 -4.09 19.01
C GLY A 255 20.63 -3.73 17.78
#